data_AF-V9VZT7-F1
#
_entry.id   AF-V9VZT7-F1
#
_cell.length_a   1.000
_cell.length_b   1.000
_cell.length_c   1.000
_cell.angle_alpha   90.00
_cell.angle_beta   90.00
_cell.angle_gamma   90.00
#
_symmetry.space_group_name_H-M   'P 1'
#
loop_
_entity.id
_entity.type
_entity.pdbx_description
1 polymer ?
#
loop_
_entity_poly.entity_id
_entity_poly.type
_entity_poly.pdbx_seq_one_letter_code
_entity_poly.pdbx_strand_id
1 'polypeptide(L)'
;MVGVIDLAIRSAPASLFGTKHALDGSVLLKYGAPTFDTKDYIISCTKGDWSKRLEALEKIFGPLPLELRHQHASLERLRKLRNNVGHAFGRNIENAQYHGLRELQPMERLSQKSLYSTMRACRKFAKVLDDFLLNEYVGDFEVIRFLSAHHNDVTGGTLGERVMALKKAIGATGQPRGKVYLKGLLTYWDSL
;
A
#
# COMPACT_ATOMS: atom_id res chain seq x y z
N MET A 1 -3.74 1.85 0.66
CA MET A 1 -2.69 1.51 1.65
C MET A 1 -2.28 0.04 1.60
N VAL A 2 -3.14 -0.94 1.91
CA VAL A 2 -2.74 -2.37 1.88
C VAL A 2 -2.22 -2.80 0.50
N GLY A 3 -2.93 -2.46 -0.57
CA GLY A 3 -2.52 -2.82 -1.94
C GLY A 3 -1.22 -2.15 -2.40
N VAL A 4 -0.97 -0.88 -2.04
CA VAL A 4 0.26 -0.17 -2.46
C VAL A 4 1.49 -0.66 -1.72
N ILE A 5 1.36 -1.01 -0.43
CA ILE A 5 2.47 -1.56 0.36
C ILE A 5 2.82 -2.95 -0.18
N ASP A 6 1.83 -3.81 -0.40
CA ASP A 6 2.05 -5.12 -1.03
C ASP A 6 2.78 -4.98 -2.36
N LEU A 7 2.28 -4.09 -3.23
CA LEU A 7 2.86 -3.86 -4.54
C LEU A 7 4.28 -3.32 -4.46
N ALA A 8 4.57 -2.39 -3.54
CA ALA A 8 5.89 -1.83 -3.33
C ALA A 8 6.90 -2.89 -2.86
N ILE A 9 6.51 -3.74 -1.91
CA ILE A 9 7.38 -4.83 -1.43
C ILE A 9 7.62 -5.83 -2.57
N ARG A 10 6.58 -6.21 -3.33
CA ARG A 10 6.72 -7.14 -4.46
C ARG A 10 7.58 -6.58 -5.58
N SER A 11 7.48 -5.29 -5.84
CA SER A 11 8.29 -4.57 -6.84
C SER A 11 9.76 -4.47 -6.42
N ALA A 12 10.01 -4.16 -5.15
CA ALA A 12 11.35 -3.98 -4.60
C ALA A 12 11.60 -4.87 -3.37
N PRO A 13 11.70 -6.20 -3.54
CA PRO A 13 11.80 -7.17 -2.44
C PRO A 13 13.02 -6.96 -1.54
N ALA A 14 14.12 -6.45 -2.10
CA ALA A 14 15.34 -6.12 -1.36
C ALA A 14 15.12 -5.12 -0.19
N SER A 15 14.05 -4.33 -0.27
CA SER A 15 13.65 -3.36 0.78
C SER A 15 13.44 -4.04 2.14
N LEU A 16 12.95 -5.28 2.17
CA LEU A 16 12.80 -6.07 3.39
C LEU A 16 14.12 -6.33 4.13
N PHE A 17 15.25 -6.23 3.41
CA PHE A 17 16.60 -6.42 3.93
C PHE A 17 17.36 -5.09 4.08
N GLY A 18 16.66 -3.95 4.02
CA GLY A 18 17.25 -2.62 4.19
C GLY A 18 18.05 -2.12 2.99
N THR A 19 17.91 -2.77 1.82
CA THR A 19 18.61 -2.36 0.60
C THR A 19 17.60 -1.95 -0.47
N LYS A 20 17.78 -0.75 -1.03
CA LYS A 20 16.89 -0.23 -2.06
C LYS A 20 17.36 -0.69 -3.44
N HIS A 21 16.43 -1.22 -4.25
CA HIS A 21 16.66 -1.65 -5.64
C HIS A 21 17.79 -2.67 -5.90
N ALA A 22 18.29 -3.36 -4.88
CA ALA A 22 19.30 -4.41 -5.08
C ALA A 22 18.73 -5.64 -5.81
N LEU A 23 17.42 -5.82 -5.78
CA LEU A 23 16.69 -6.88 -6.46
C LEU A 23 15.39 -6.32 -7.04
N ASP A 24 15.23 -6.45 -8.35
CA ASP A 24 14.01 -6.11 -9.07
C ASP A 24 13.01 -7.28 -8.98
N GLY A 25 11.81 -6.98 -8.49
CA GLY A 25 10.73 -7.96 -8.37
C GLY A 25 10.29 -8.58 -9.69
N SER A 26 10.52 -7.90 -10.82
CA SER A 26 10.20 -8.42 -12.15
C SER A 26 11.01 -9.67 -12.49
N VAL A 27 12.27 -9.72 -12.05
CA VAL A 27 13.17 -10.87 -12.23
C VAL A 27 12.61 -12.07 -11.47
N LEU A 28 12.28 -11.89 -10.19
CA LEU A 28 11.68 -12.95 -9.38
C LEU A 28 10.38 -13.48 -10.00
N LEU A 29 9.58 -12.57 -10.55
CA LEU A 29 8.33 -12.92 -11.19
C LEU A 29 8.55 -13.74 -12.48
N LYS A 30 9.51 -13.35 -13.34
CA LYS A 30 9.80 -14.05 -14.60
C LYS A 30 10.31 -15.47 -14.37
N TYR A 31 11.20 -15.66 -13.40
CA TYR A 31 11.79 -16.97 -13.12
C TYR A 31 10.95 -17.85 -12.18
N GLY A 32 9.73 -17.41 -11.82
CA GLY A 32 8.81 -18.20 -11.01
C GLY A 32 9.29 -18.44 -9.58
N ALA A 33 10.10 -17.52 -9.03
CA ALA A 33 10.53 -17.62 -7.64
C ALA A 33 9.31 -17.63 -6.71
N PRO A 34 9.35 -18.36 -5.57
CA PRO A 34 8.24 -18.41 -4.64
C PRO A 34 7.84 -17.00 -4.22
N THR A 35 6.56 -16.66 -4.40
CA THR A 35 6.03 -15.41 -3.87
C THR A 35 6.21 -15.42 -2.36
N PHE A 36 7.01 -14.51 -1.83
CA PHE A 36 7.14 -14.36 -0.39
C PHE A 36 5.83 -13.83 0.21
N ASP A 37 5.48 -14.30 1.41
CA ASP A 37 4.29 -13.85 2.11
C ASP A 37 4.51 -12.44 2.65
N THR A 38 3.75 -11.48 2.12
CA THR A 38 3.78 -10.07 2.51
C THR A 38 2.86 -9.75 3.68
N LYS A 39 2.04 -10.71 4.11
CA LYS A 39 0.93 -10.49 5.04
C LYS A 39 1.38 -9.91 6.37
N ASP A 40 2.41 -10.47 6.99
CA ASP A 40 2.88 -10.00 8.30
C ASP A 40 3.49 -8.60 8.23
N TYR A 41 4.21 -8.28 7.14
CA TYR A 41 4.72 -6.95 6.88
C TYR A 41 3.59 -5.93 6.71
N ILE A 42 2.57 -6.26 5.92
CA ILE A 42 1.39 -5.40 5.75
C ILE A 42 0.66 -5.19 7.07
N ILE A 43 0.49 -6.24 7.88
CA ILE A 43 -0.15 -6.15 9.20
C ILE A 43 0.65 -5.20 10.10
N SER A 44 1.97 -5.29 10.09
CA SER A 44 2.82 -4.41 10.90
C SER A 44 2.68 -2.93 10.52
N CYS A 45 2.46 -2.62 9.23
CA CYS A 45 2.25 -1.26 8.74
C CYS A 45 0.82 -0.73 8.94
N THR A 46 -0.16 -1.59 9.23
CA THR A 46 -1.59 -1.22 9.22
C THR A 46 -2.33 -1.46 10.53
N LYS A 47 -1.76 -2.24 11.44
CA LYS A 47 -2.32 -2.57 12.76
C LYS A 47 -1.48 -1.96 13.89
N GLY A 48 -2.08 -1.83 15.07
CA GLY A 48 -1.43 -1.23 16.24
C GLY A 48 -1.53 0.30 16.27
N ASP A 49 -0.76 0.92 17.18
CA ASP A 49 -0.60 2.36 17.28
C ASP A 49 0.15 2.95 16.07
N TRP A 50 -0.02 4.24 15.84
CA TRP A 50 0.59 4.89 14.66
C TRP A 50 2.12 5.02 14.74
N SER A 51 2.71 4.99 15.93
CA SER A 51 4.18 4.98 16.07
C SER A 51 4.76 3.69 15.51
N LYS A 52 4.24 2.52 15.93
CA LYS A 52 4.66 1.21 15.43
C LYS A 52 4.45 1.05 13.93
N ARG A 53 3.36 1.60 13.39
CA ARG A 53 3.12 1.59 11.94
C ARG A 53 4.17 2.37 11.16
N LEU A 54 4.54 3.56 11.65
CA LEU A 54 5.58 4.38 11.02
C LEU A 54 6.95 3.72 11.14
N GLU A 55 7.27 3.14 12.30
CA GLU A 55 8.52 2.37 12.50
C GLU A 55 8.60 1.17 11.56
N ALA A 56 7.49 0.43 11.39
CA ALA A 56 7.43 -0.70 10.46
C ALA A 56 7.63 -0.25 9.01
N LEU A 57 6.98 0.85 8.60
CA LEU A 57 7.16 1.43 7.27
C LEU A 57 8.61 1.87 7.04
N GLU A 58 9.23 2.52 8.02
CA GLU A 58 10.61 2.99 7.93
C GLU A 58 11.63 1.85 7.93
N LYS A 59 11.34 0.76 8.66
CA LYS A 59 12.15 -0.46 8.63
C LYS A 59 12.18 -1.11 7.25
N ILE A 60 11.07 -1.06 6.51
CA ILE A 60 10.94 -1.66 5.17
C ILE A 60 11.45 -0.70 4.10
N PHE A 61 11.02 0.56 4.12
CA PHE A 61 11.23 1.51 3.02
C PHE A 61 12.29 2.57 3.34
N GLY A 62 13.04 2.41 4.43
CA GLY A 62 14.01 3.40 4.87
C GLY A 62 13.34 4.71 5.32
N PRO A 63 14.11 5.82 5.37
CA PRO A 63 13.63 7.10 5.87
C PRO A 63 12.35 7.57 5.17
N LEU A 64 11.33 7.85 5.97
CA LEU A 64 10.02 8.30 5.48
C LEU A 64 9.96 9.82 5.31
N PRO A 65 9.15 10.35 4.36
CA PRO A 65 8.88 11.77 4.26
C PRO A 65 8.35 12.36 5.57
N LEU A 66 8.88 13.52 5.95
CA LEU A 66 8.56 14.19 7.22
C LEU A 66 7.05 14.51 7.34
N GLU A 67 6.40 14.77 6.20
CA GLU A 67 4.98 15.06 6.10
C GLU A 67 4.09 13.92 6.62
N LEU A 68 4.55 12.67 6.58
CA LEU A 68 3.86 11.53 7.17
C LEU A 68 3.86 11.64 8.69
N ARG A 69 5.01 12.00 9.29
CA ARG A 69 5.14 12.21 10.73
C ARG A 69 4.29 13.38 11.23
N HIS A 70 4.14 14.43 10.42
CA HIS A 70 3.25 15.55 10.74
C HIS A 70 1.78 15.15 10.92
N GLN A 71 1.34 14.00 10.38
CA GLN A 71 -0.04 13.53 10.56
C GLN A 71 -0.23 12.61 11.78
N HIS A 72 0.87 12.17 12.43
CA HIS A 72 0.85 11.14 13.48
C HIS A 72 -0.16 11.43 14.59
N ALA A 73 -0.10 12.62 15.21
CA ALA A 73 -0.96 12.95 16.35
C ALA A 73 -2.45 12.88 16.00
N SER A 74 -2.84 13.38 14.82
CA SER A 74 -4.22 13.35 14.34
C SER A 74 -4.70 11.92 14.07
N LEU A 75 -3.83 11.09 13.48
CA LEU A 75 -4.12 9.71 13.16
C LEU A 75 -4.22 8.83 14.42
N GLU A 76 -3.38 9.08 15.41
CA GLU A 76 -3.42 8.39 16.71
C GLU A 76 -4.67 8.77 17.51
N ARG A 77 -5.07 10.04 17.48
CA ARG A 77 -6.35 10.48 18.05
C ARG A 77 -7.53 9.76 17.40
N LEU A 78 -7.56 9.67 16.07
CA LEU A 78 -8.61 8.92 15.35
C LEU A 78 -8.65 7.45 15.77
N ARG A 79 -7.49 6.81 15.89
CA ARG A 79 -7.40 5.41 16.30
C ARG A 79 -8.03 5.19 17.69
N LYS A 80 -7.70 6.05 18.65
CA LYS A 80 -8.25 6.01 20.02
C LYS A 80 -9.77 6.24 20.02
N LEU A 81 -10.23 7.29 19.34
CA LEU A 81 -11.67 7.58 19.21
C LEU A 81 -12.44 6.39 18.62
N ARG A 82 -11.97 5.83 17.50
CA ARG A 82 -12.59 4.66 16.87
C ARG A 82 -12.66 3.47 17.84
N ASN A 83 -11.60 3.24 18.60
CA ASN A 83 -11.57 2.15 19.58
C ASN A 83 -12.56 2.39 20.72
N ASN A 84 -12.64 3.61 21.27
CA ASN A 84 -13.61 3.97 22.30
C ASN A 84 -15.05 3.83 21.80
N VAL A 85 -15.31 4.25 20.56
CA VAL A 85 -16.61 4.04 19.89
C VAL A 85 -16.93 2.56 19.75
N GLY A 86 -16.01 1.75 19.24
CA GLY A 86 -16.23 0.34 18.98
C GLY A 86 -16.36 -0.53 20.24
N HIS A 87 -15.66 -0.19 21.33
CA HIS A 87 -15.64 -1.00 22.55
C HIS A 87 -16.55 -0.49 23.67
N ALA A 88 -16.89 0.80 23.68
CA ALA A 88 -17.62 1.42 24.78
C ALA A 88 -18.70 2.42 24.31
N PHE A 89 -19.13 2.34 23.04
CA PHE A 89 -20.10 3.26 22.43
C PHE A 89 -19.70 4.74 22.60
N GLY A 90 -18.40 5.01 22.55
CA GLY A 90 -17.82 6.36 22.65
C GLY A 90 -17.55 6.77 24.10
N ARG A 91 -17.64 5.86 25.07
CA ARG A 91 -17.22 6.09 26.45
C ARG A 91 -15.78 5.62 26.66
N ASN A 92 -15.19 5.98 27.79
CA ASN A 92 -13.88 5.45 28.16
C ASN A 92 -14.01 3.94 28.45
N ILE A 93 -13.20 3.13 27.74
CA ILE A 93 -13.20 1.66 27.84
C ILE A 93 -12.83 1.19 29.26
N GLU A 94 -11.81 1.81 29.87
CA GLU A 94 -11.33 1.43 31.20
C GLU A 94 -12.39 1.71 32.28
N ASN A 95 -13.13 2.80 32.12
CA ASN A 95 -14.18 3.18 33.07
C ASN A 95 -15.49 2.38 32.86
N ALA A 96 -15.78 1.97 31.62
CA ALA A 96 -16.98 1.19 31.30
C ALA A 96 -16.97 -0.24 31.88
N GLN A 97 -15.80 -0.73 32.30
CA GLN A 97 -15.61 -2.06 32.87
C GLN A 97 -15.90 -2.14 34.38
N TYR A 98 -16.17 -1.01 35.06
CA TYR A 98 -16.56 -1.03 36.48
C TYR A 98 -18.05 -1.33 36.65
N HIS A 99 -18.36 -2.58 36.98
CA HIS A 99 -19.74 -3.09 37.09
C HIS A 99 -20.49 -2.61 38.36
N GLY A 100 -19.84 -1.85 39.24
CA GLY A 100 -20.40 -1.34 40.50
C GLY A 100 -20.84 0.13 40.49
N LEU A 101 -20.54 0.89 39.43
CA LEU A 101 -20.88 2.32 39.34
C LEU A 101 -22.13 2.52 38.47
N ARG A 102 -23.18 3.10 39.05
CA ARG A 102 -24.41 3.53 38.35
C ARG A 102 -24.26 4.89 37.67
N GLU A 103 -23.04 5.31 37.35
CA GLU A 103 -22.77 6.62 36.77
C GLU A 103 -22.78 6.59 35.24
N LEU A 104 -23.56 7.52 34.65
CA LEU A 104 -23.56 7.75 33.21
C LEU A 104 -22.23 8.39 32.80
N GLN A 105 -21.31 7.59 32.27
CA GLN A 105 -20.06 8.09 31.73
C GLN A 105 -20.32 9.00 30.51
N PRO A 106 -19.62 10.14 30.42
CA PRO A 106 -19.79 11.07 29.31
C PRO A 106 -19.37 10.42 28.00
N MET A 107 -20.15 10.66 26.94
CA MET A 107 -19.76 10.27 25.59
C MET A 107 -18.69 11.23 25.06
N GLU A 108 -17.69 10.65 24.40
CA GLU A 108 -16.66 11.38 23.67
C GLU A 108 -17.31 12.21 22.56
N ARG A 109 -17.12 13.53 22.63
CA ARG A 109 -17.72 14.47 21.68
C ARG A 109 -16.83 14.59 20.45
N LEU A 110 -17.40 14.34 19.27
CA LEU A 110 -16.76 14.62 18.00
C LEU A 110 -17.39 15.87 17.37
N SER A 111 -16.63 16.96 17.33
CA SER A 111 -17.08 18.16 16.61
C SER A 111 -16.86 17.99 15.11
N GLN A 112 -17.69 18.65 14.30
CA GLN A 112 -17.54 18.67 12.85
C GLN A 112 -16.14 19.14 12.41
N LYS A 113 -15.59 20.15 13.09
CA LYS A 113 -14.22 20.64 12.87
C LYS A 113 -13.17 19.53 13.08
N SER A 114 -13.30 18.75 14.16
CA SER A 114 -12.35 17.67 14.45
C SER A 114 -12.50 16.50 13.46
N LEU A 115 -13.72 16.21 13.02
CA LEU A 115 -13.98 15.21 11.97
C LEU A 115 -13.28 15.61 10.67
N TYR A 116 -13.48 16.84 10.19
CA TYR A 116 -12.81 17.32 8.98
C TYR A 116 -11.28 17.35 9.10
N SER A 117 -10.76 17.79 10.24
CA SER A 117 -9.32 17.78 10.50
C SER A 117 -8.74 16.37 10.41
N THR A 118 -9.45 15.39 10.96
CA THR A 118 -9.05 13.99 10.95
C THR A 118 -9.11 13.40 9.54
N MET A 119 -10.20 13.64 8.79
CA MET A 119 -10.31 13.20 7.40
C MET A 119 -9.20 13.79 6.52
N ARG A 120 -8.86 15.07 6.74
CA ARG A 120 -7.76 15.74 6.06
C ARG A 120 -6.41 15.07 6.37
N ALA A 121 -6.17 14.71 7.63
CA ALA A 121 -4.95 14.00 8.03
C ALA A 121 -4.85 12.64 7.33
N CYS A 122 -5.94 11.85 7.30
CA CYS A 122 -5.99 10.58 6.58
C CYS A 122 -5.67 10.75 5.09
N ARG A 123 -6.31 11.72 4.42
CA ARG A 123 -6.09 11.99 2.99
C ARG A 123 -4.66 12.42 2.73
N LYS A 124 -4.10 13.31 3.56
CA LYS A 124 -2.73 13.80 3.40
C LYS A 124 -1.72 12.68 3.60
N PHE A 125 -1.90 11.87 4.65
CA PHE A 125 -1.06 10.71 4.90
C PHE A 125 -1.10 9.71 3.73
N ALA A 126 -2.30 9.32 3.29
CA ALA A 126 -2.46 8.39 2.17
C ALA A 126 -1.80 8.92 0.90
N LYS A 127 -2.05 10.18 0.54
CA LYS A 127 -1.45 10.79 -0.65
C LYS A 127 0.08 10.78 -0.60
N VAL A 128 0.67 11.26 0.50
CA VAL A 128 2.13 11.33 0.63
C VAL A 128 2.75 9.93 0.59
N LEU A 129 2.11 8.95 1.24
CA LEU A 129 2.60 7.58 1.24
C LEU A 129 2.50 6.95 -0.14
N ASP A 130 1.35 7.12 -0.82
CA ASP A 130 1.13 6.60 -2.16
C ASP A 130 2.14 7.23 -3.15
N ASP A 131 2.33 8.56 -3.09
CA ASP A 131 3.31 9.27 -3.94
C ASP A 131 4.73 8.77 -3.68
N PHE A 132 5.13 8.61 -2.42
CA PHE A 132 6.46 8.09 -2.04
C PHE A 132 6.68 6.67 -2.54
N LEU A 133 5.75 5.75 -2.27
CA LEU A 133 5.88 4.35 -2.67
C LEU A 133 5.83 4.18 -4.19
N LEU A 134 4.98 4.95 -4.87
CA LEU A 134 4.84 4.87 -6.33
C LEU A 134 6.14 5.28 -7.03
N ASN A 135 6.71 6.41 -6.62
CA ASN A 135 7.89 6.99 -7.25
C ASN A 135 9.17 6.24 -6.88
N GLU A 136 9.29 5.77 -5.63
CA GLU A 136 10.55 5.23 -5.12
C GLU A 136 10.62 3.70 -5.12
N TYR A 137 9.49 2.98 -5.23
CA TYR A 137 9.47 1.51 -5.06
C TYR A 137 8.65 0.77 -6.11
N VAL A 138 7.47 1.26 -6.50
CA VAL A 138 6.53 0.52 -7.36
C VAL A 138 6.87 0.66 -8.85
N GLY A 139 7.12 1.87 -9.33
CA GLY A 139 7.23 2.13 -10.77
C GLY A 139 6.01 1.61 -11.54
N ASP A 140 6.25 0.78 -12.56
CA ASP A 140 5.20 0.15 -13.41
C ASP A 140 5.03 -1.36 -13.14
N PHE A 141 5.42 -1.84 -11.96
CA PHE A 141 5.42 -3.26 -11.63
C PHE A 141 4.04 -3.94 -11.76
N GLU A 142 2.94 -3.20 -11.58
CA GLU A 142 1.59 -3.73 -11.79
C GLU A 142 1.37 -4.23 -13.22
N VAL A 143 1.89 -3.51 -14.22
CA VAL A 143 1.75 -3.87 -15.64
C VAL A 143 2.66 -5.05 -15.98
N ILE A 144 3.85 -5.12 -15.38
CA ILE A 144 4.74 -6.28 -15.48
C ILE A 144 4.05 -7.53 -14.91
N ARG A 145 3.39 -7.40 -13.76
CA ARG A 145 2.63 -8.50 -13.15
C ARG A 145 1.50 -8.98 -14.04
N PHE A 146 0.79 -8.04 -14.67
CA PHE A 146 -0.24 -8.36 -15.66
C PHE A 146 0.37 -9.11 -16.86
N LEU A 147 1.49 -8.63 -17.41
CA LEU A 147 2.19 -9.29 -18.51
C LEU A 147 2.58 -10.72 -18.15
N SER A 148 3.16 -10.94 -16.97
CA SER A 148 3.54 -12.28 -16.51
C SER A 148 2.34 -13.23 -16.40
N ALA A 149 1.19 -12.74 -15.91
CA ALA A 149 -0.03 -13.55 -15.78
C ALA A 149 -0.61 -13.94 -17.14
N HIS A 150 -0.49 -13.03 -18.12
CA HIS A 150 -0.94 -13.24 -19.49
C HIS A 150 0.17 -13.72 -20.42
N HIS A 151 1.32 -14.14 -19.91
CA HIS A 151 2.51 -14.41 -20.71
C HIS A 151 2.21 -15.37 -21.86
N ASN A 152 1.46 -16.44 -21.59
CA ASN A 152 1.09 -17.44 -22.59
C ASN A 152 0.22 -16.88 -23.73
N ASP A 153 -0.60 -15.85 -23.45
CA ASP A 153 -1.46 -15.19 -24.44
C ASP A 153 -0.66 -14.26 -25.37
N VAL A 154 0.54 -13.88 -24.94
CA VAL A 154 1.46 -12.96 -25.64
C VAL A 154 2.79 -13.62 -26.01
N THR A 155 2.88 -14.94 -25.91
CA THR A 155 3.99 -15.74 -26.45
C THR A 155 3.74 -16.16 -27.89
N GLY A 156 4.78 -16.03 -28.71
CA GLY A 156 4.75 -16.42 -30.12
C GLY A 156 4.49 -15.23 -31.05
N GLY A 157 4.93 -15.37 -32.30
CA GLY A 157 4.81 -14.34 -33.32
C GLY A 157 5.82 -13.20 -33.20
N THR A 158 5.65 -12.21 -34.06
CA THR A 158 6.49 -11.00 -34.09
C THR A 158 6.19 -10.09 -32.90
N LEU A 159 7.16 -9.22 -32.56
CA LEU A 159 6.96 -8.21 -31.52
C LEU A 159 5.71 -7.34 -31.76
N GLY A 160 5.36 -7.07 -33.02
CA GLY A 160 4.16 -6.31 -33.37
C GLY A 160 2.85 -7.04 -33.00
N GLU A 161 2.79 -8.34 -33.25
CA GLU A 161 1.63 -9.17 -32.89
C GLU A 161 1.46 -9.26 -31.38
N ARG A 162 2.57 -9.49 -30.66
CA ARG A 162 2.60 -9.50 -29.18
C ARG A 162 2.14 -8.17 -28.59
N VAL A 163 2.59 -7.03 -29.14
CA VAL A 163 2.12 -5.70 -28.72
C VAL A 163 0.62 -5.54 -28.92
N MET A 164 0.06 -6.02 -30.03
CA MET A 164 -1.37 -5.91 -30.31
C MET A 164 -2.20 -6.81 -29.38
N ALA A 165 -1.74 -8.04 -29.13
CA ALA A 165 -2.37 -8.94 -28.17
C ALA A 165 -2.36 -8.36 -26.74
N LEU A 166 -1.21 -7.86 -26.27
CA LEU A 166 -1.10 -7.21 -24.96
C LEU A 166 -1.98 -5.96 -24.87
N LYS A 167 -2.01 -5.13 -25.93
CA LYS A 167 -2.85 -3.93 -25.99
C LYS A 167 -4.33 -4.27 -25.87
N LYS A 168 -4.77 -5.37 -26.51
CA LYS A 168 -6.15 -5.84 -26.42
C LYS A 168 -6.48 -6.32 -25.01
N ALA A 169 -5.59 -7.10 -24.39
CA ALA A 169 -5.76 -7.59 -23.02
C ALA A 169 -5.84 -6.44 -21.99
N ILE A 170 -4.91 -5.48 -22.06
CA ILE A 170 -4.91 -4.30 -21.18
C ILE A 170 -6.10 -3.36 -21.49
N GLY A 171 -6.50 -3.25 -22.75
CA GLY A 171 -7.67 -2.44 -23.12
C GLY A 171 -8.97 -2.94 -22.47
N ALA A 172 -9.10 -4.26 -22.27
CA ALA A 172 -10.25 -4.85 -21.60
C ALA A 172 -10.34 -4.51 -20.10
N THR A 173 -9.22 -4.12 -19.47
CA THR A 173 -9.21 -3.71 -18.06
C THR A 173 -9.54 -2.22 -17.85
N GLY A 174 -9.76 -1.47 -18.94
CA GLY A 174 -10.13 -0.05 -18.88
C GLY A 174 -8.94 0.92 -18.75
N GLN A 175 -7.70 0.45 -18.85
CA GLN A 175 -6.50 1.29 -18.78
C GLN A 175 -5.64 1.19 -20.06
N PRO A 176 -6.13 1.69 -21.21
CA PRO A 176 -5.42 1.53 -22.48
C PRO A 176 -4.05 2.20 -22.45
N ARG A 177 -3.03 1.46 -22.88
CA ARG A 177 -1.65 1.94 -22.99
C ARG A 177 -1.22 2.12 -24.45
N GLY A 178 -0.28 3.04 -24.69
CA GLY A 178 0.25 3.33 -26.01
C GLY A 178 1.11 2.18 -26.57
N LYS A 179 1.16 2.03 -27.90
CA LYS A 179 1.95 0.95 -28.55
C LYS A 179 3.45 1.04 -28.24
N VAL A 180 3.99 2.27 -28.15
CA VAL A 180 5.42 2.51 -27.85
C VAL A 180 5.76 1.99 -26.46
N TYR A 181 4.93 2.31 -25.47
CA TYR A 181 5.07 1.83 -24.11
C TYR A 181 5.07 0.30 -24.02
N LEU A 182 4.06 -0.34 -24.64
CA LEU A 182 3.94 -1.81 -24.63
C LEU A 182 5.09 -2.51 -25.34
N LYS A 183 5.62 -1.91 -26.41
CA LYS A 183 6.83 -2.40 -27.08
C LYS A 183 8.03 -2.34 -26.13
N GLY A 184 8.22 -1.24 -25.42
CA GLY A 184 9.26 -1.09 -24.41
C GLY A 184 9.14 -2.12 -23.29
N LEU A 185 7.93 -2.31 -22.76
CA LEU A 185 7.63 -3.28 -21.70
C LEU A 185 7.99 -4.72 -22.12
N LEU A 186 7.56 -5.15 -23.31
CA LEU A 186 7.90 -6.48 -23.83
C LEU A 186 9.40 -6.65 -24.05
N THR A 187 10.07 -5.62 -24.58
CA THR A 187 11.52 -5.64 -24.79
C THR A 187 12.26 -5.77 -23.46
N TYR A 188 11.85 -5.01 -22.44
CA TYR A 188 12.37 -5.11 -21.09
C TYR A 188 12.14 -6.51 -20.51
N TRP A 189 10.90 -7.02 -20.57
CA TRP A 189 10.56 -8.34 -20.06
C TRP A 189 11.39 -9.45 -20.72
N ASP A 190 11.57 -9.39 -22.04
CA ASP A 190 12.38 -10.36 -22.78
C ASP A 190 13.87 -10.30 -22.37
N SER A 191 14.36 -9.14 -21.95
CA SER A 191 15.76 -8.91 -21.55
C SER A 191 16.12 -9.31 -20.11
N LEU A 192 15.12 -9.52 -19.24
CA LEU A 192 15.30 -10.04 -17.86
C LEU A 192 15.79 -11.50 -17.85
#